data_AF-A0A7V8V172-F1
#
_entry.id   AF-A0A7V8V172-F1
#
_cell.length_a   1.000
_cell.length_b   1.000
_cell.length_c   1.000
_cell.angle_alpha   90.00
_cell.angle_beta   90.00
_cell.angle_gamma   90.00
#
_symmetry.space_group_name_H-M   'P 1'
#
loop_
_entity.id
_entity.type
_entity.pdbx_description
1 polymer ?
#
loop_
_entity_poly.entity_id
_entity_poly.type
_entity_poly.pdbx_seq_one_letter_code
_entity_poly.pdbx_strand_id
1 'polypeptide(L)'
;MLETVYSQKMKLLLDRLRCRIQLPDQFADLENRRGVLPAQALDMRHTTRLYCPGKLLIESFASLPSVPRNHQYVVGYSVDISSSGIRFLHDTELYPGEQVTLWTSAQRLTCTVIRCRRLNELCYEIGSSFIDDDPSLEAPQDVENPEQDRSHRGEDFLN
;
A
#
# COMPACT_ATOMS: atom_id res chain seq x y z
N MET A 1 -6.71 -6.29 -25.08
CA MET A 1 -5.93 -7.28 -24.31
C MET A 1 -4.63 -6.58 -23.87
N LEU A 2 -4.75 -5.65 -22.92
CA LEU A 2 -3.63 -4.91 -22.33
C LEU A 2 -3.64 -5.24 -20.84
N GLU A 3 -3.28 -6.48 -20.51
CA GLU A 3 -2.65 -6.70 -19.20
C GLU A 3 -1.33 -5.93 -19.30
N THR A 4 -1.32 -4.71 -18.78
CA THR A 4 -0.14 -3.86 -18.71
C THR A 4 0.98 -4.64 -18.04
N VAL A 5 2.22 -4.47 -18.49
CA VAL A 5 3.43 -5.10 -17.92
C VAL A 5 3.47 -5.00 -16.38
N TYR A 6 2.93 -3.89 -15.85
CA TYR A 6 2.71 -3.65 -14.42
C TYR A 6 1.89 -4.75 -13.72
N SER A 7 0.76 -5.17 -14.30
CA SER A 7 -0.08 -6.23 -13.76
C SER A 7 0.65 -7.58 -13.69
N GLN A 8 1.55 -7.86 -14.65
CA GLN A 8 2.35 -9.09 -14.67
C GLN A 8 3.44 -9.08 -13.59
N LYS A 9 4.15 -7.96 -13.41
CA LYS A 9 5.15 -7.79 -12.33
C LYS A 9 4.49 -7.95 -10.95
N MET A 10 3.34 -7.31 -10.74
CA MET A 10 2.57 -7.46 -9.50
C MET A 10 2.13 -8.90 -9.27
N LYS A 11 1.61 -9.58 -10.30
CA LYS A 11 1.19 -10.98 -10.20
C LYS A 11 2.35 -11.90 -9.80
N LEU A 12 3.51 -11.75 -10.44
CA LEU A 12 4.72 -12.52 -10.10
C LEU A 12 5.16 -12.30 -8.65
N LEU A 13 5.08 -11.07 -8.15
CA LEU A 13 5.41 -10.76 -6.76
C LEU A 13 4.39 -11.35 -5.78
N LEU A 14 3.09 -11.27 -6.09
CA LEU A 14 2.03 -11.89 -5.28
C LEU A 14 2.18 -13.41 -5.22
N ASP A 15 2.60 -14.06 -6.30
CA ASP A 15 2.80 -15.51 -6.36
C ASP A 15 4.03 -15.95 -5.55
N ARG A 16 5.05 -15.09 -5.44
CA ARG A 16 6.29 -15.37 -4.68
C ARG A 16 6.17 -15.07 -3.19
N LEU A 17 5.37 -14.06 -2.82
CA LEU A 17 5.26 -13.61 -1.44
C LEU A 17 4.17 -14.37 -0.71
N ARG A 18 4.52 -14.94 0.44
CA ARG A 18 3.54 -15.58 1.33
C ARG A 18 2.67 -14.52 2.01
N CYS A 19 1.35 -14.63 1.85
CA CYS A 19 0.43 -13.87 2.68
C CYS A 19 0.47 -14.39 4.12
N ARG A 20 0.84 -13.52 5.07
CA ARG A 20 0.89 -13.85 6.51
C ARG A 20 -0.41 -13.49 7.24
N ILE A 21 -1.31 -12.75 6.60
CA ILE A 21 -2.52 -12.25 7.23
C ILE A 21 -3.43 -13.41 7.64
N GLN A 22 -3.83 -13.42 8.91
CA GLN A 22 -4.90 -14.29 9.40
C GLN A 22 -6.21 -13.51 9.35
N LEU A 23 -7.01 -13.73 8.29
CA LEU A 23 -8.29 -13.06 8.11
C LEU A 23 -9.26 -13.42 9.25
N PRO A 24 -9.75 -12.44 10.04
CA PRO A 24 -10.79 -12.69 11.03
C PRO A 24 -12.14 -13.04 10.38
N ASP A 25 -13.01 -13.74 11.10
CA ASP A 25 -14.32 -14.21 10.61
C ASP A 25 -15.19 -13.10 10.02
N GLN A 26 -15.10 -11.88 10.56
CA GLN A 26 -15.80 -10.70 10.05
C GLN A 26 -15.40 -10.31 8.61
N PHE A 27 -14.35 -10.91 8.06
CA PHE A 27 -13.86 -10.75 6.69
C PHE A 27 -13.93 -12.06 5.87
N ALA A 28 -14.61 -13.10 6.34
CA ALA A 28 -14.76 -14.37 5.61
C ALA A 28 -15.31 -14.17 4.19
N ASP A 29 -16.29 -13.26 4.03
CA ASP A 29 -16.89 -12.92 2.73
C ASP A 29 -16.27 -11.68 2.07
N LEU A 30 -15.07 -11.27 2.46
CA LEU A 30 -14.45 -10.04 1.96
C LEU A 30 -14.44 -9.99 0.43
N GLU A 31 -14.02 -11.07 -0.22
CA GLU A 31 -13.92 -11.18 -1.68
C GLU A 31 -15.27 -11.07 -2.41
N ASN A 32 -16.39 -11.27 -1.71
CA ASN A 32 -17.74 -11.17 -2.26
C ASN A 32 -18.38 -9.78 -2.08
N ARG A 33 -17.77 -8.90 -1.27
CA ARG A 33 -18.32 -7.56 -0.99
C ARG A 33 -18.21 -6.65 -2.21
N ARG A 34 -19.32 -6.05 -2.62
CA ARG A 34 -19.40 -5.15 -3.78
C ARG A 34 -20.30 -3.96 -3.47
N GLY A 35 -20.15 -2.91 -4.27
CA GLY A 35 -20.99 -1.73 -4.21
C GLY A 35 -20.58 -0.73 -3.14
N VAL A 36 -21.53 0.10 -2.74
CA VAL A 36 -21.31 1.21 -1.81
C VAL A 36 -21.24 0.68 -0.38
N LEU A 37 -20.22 1.13 0.36
CA LEU A 37 -20.12 0.89 1.79
C LEU A 37 -21.21 1.71 2.50
N PRO A 38 -22.12 1.09 3.28
CA PRO A 38 -23.21 1.82 3.91
C PRO A 38 -22.71 2.87 4.90
N ALA A 39 -23.41 4.00 4.95
CA ALA A 39 -23.21 5.02 5.97
C ALA A 39 -23.62 4.47 7.34
N GLN A 40 -22.91 4.89 8.38
CA GLN A 40 -23.24 4.57 9.77
C GLN A 40 -23.80 5.81 10.47
N ALA A 41 -24.54 5.63 11.57
CA ALA A 41 -25.25 6.73 12.25
C ALA A 41 -24.35 7.89 12.75
N LEU A 42 -23.04 7.64 12.89
CA LEU A 42 -22.02 8.63 13.32
C LEU A 42 -20.94 8.84 12.24
N ASP A 43 -21.31 8.64 10.97
CA ASP A 43 -20.39 8.75 9.87
C ASP A 43 -20.06 10.21 9.54
N MET A 44 -18.85 10.63 9.93
CA MET A 44 -18.30 11.97 9.65
C MET A 44 -17.57 12.04 8.31
N ARG A 45 -17.62 10.99 7.48
CA ARG A 45 -16.94 10.98 6.19
C ARG A 45 -17.61 11.96 5.22
N HIS A 46 -16.81 12.77 4.54
CA HIS A 46 -17.28 13.67 3.49
C HIS A 46 -17.49 12.96 2.14
N THR A 47 -16.87 11.79 1.94
CA THR A 47 -16.89 11.07 0.67
C THR A 47 -17.37 9.63 0.85
N THR A 48 -18.23 9.20 -0.08
CA THR A 48 -18.71 7.82 -0.14
C THR A 48 -17.55 6.87 -0.40
N ARG A 49 -17.57 5.72 0.27
CA ARG A 49 -16.61 4.65 0.04
C ARG A 49 -17.25 3.50 -0.73
N LEU A 50 -16.47 2.85 -1.58
CA LEU A 50 -16.86 1.66 -2.33
C LEU A 50 -16.08 0.46 -1.80
N TYR A 51 -16.75 -0.67 -1.65
CA TYR A 51 -16.05 -1.94 -1.42
C TYR A 51 -15.11 -2.20 -2.59
N CYS A 52 -13.84 -2.44 -2.27
CA CYS A 52 -12.79 -2.74 -3.22
C CYS A 52 -11.93 -3.89 -2.67
N PRO A 53 -12.50 -5.09 -2.47
CA PRO A 53 -11.74 -6.22 -1.97
C PRO A 53 -10.82 -6.76 -3.05
N GLY A 54 -9.57 -7.01 -2.68
CA GLY A 54 -8.58 -7.57 -3.58
C GLY A 54 -7.24 -7.74 -2.88
N LYS A 55 -6.42 -8.67 -3.38
CA LYS A 55 -5.03 -8.77 -2.95
C LYS A 55 -4.26 -7.57 -3.49
N LEU A 56 -3.37 -7.02 -2.67
CA LEU A 56 -2.47 -5.96 -3.05
C LEU A 56 -1.07 -6.24 -2.49
N LEU A 57 -0.06 -5.61 -3.07
CA LEU A 57 1.27 -5.57 -2.46
C LEU A 57 1.41 -4.26 -1.69
N ILE A 58 2.02 -4.36 -0.52
CA ILE A 58 2.31 -3.23 0.35
C ILE A 58 3.80 -3.13 0.45
N GLU A 59 4.32 -2.05 -0.10
CA GLU A 59 5.71 -1.65 0.05
C GLU A 59 5.81 -0.72 1.25
N SER A 60 6.51 -1.20 2.28
CA SER A 60 6.81 -0.43 3.49
C SER A 60 8.28 -0.06 3.49
N PHE A 61 8.60 1.16 3.92
CA PHE A 61 9.95 1.68 4.04
C PHE A 61 10.05 2.60 5.26
N ALA A 62 11.26 3.00 5.65
CA ALA A 62 11.46 3.91 6.77
C ALA A 62 11.00 5.33 6.40
N SER A 63 9.74 5.66 6.70
CA SER A 63 9.17 6.99 6.46
C SER A 63 9.14 7.87 7.71
N LEU A 64 9.21 7.27 8.90
CA LEU A 64 9.21 7.98 10.19
C LEU A 64 10.56 7.81 10.90
N PRO A 65 11.22 8.89 11.35
CA PRO A 65 12.51 8.79 12.05
C PRO A 65 12.44 7.99 13.36
N SER A 66 11.29 8.03 14.04
CA SER A 66 11.08 7.38 15.33
C SER A 66 10.73 5.89 15.22
N VAL A 67 10.38 5.39 14.03
CA VAL A 67 9.97 4.00 13.80
C VAL A 67 10.83 3.42 12.68
N PRO A 68 11.95 2.76 13.01
CA PRO A 68 12.81 2.17 11.99
C PRO A 68 12.08 1.03 11.28
N ARG A 69 12.10 1.03 9.95
CA ARG A 69 11.56 -0.05 9.12
C ARG A 69 12.52 -0.47 8.04
N ASN A 70 12.58 -1.77 7.81
CA ASN A 70 13.22 -2.31 6.63
C ASN A 70 12.33 -2.05 5.41
N HIS A 71 12.97 -1.77 4.28
CA HIS A 71 12.27 -1.76 3.00
C HIS A 71 11.83 -3.19 2.67
N GLN A 72 10.52 -3.40 2.59
CA GLN A 72 9.95 -4.73 2.36
C GLN A 72 8.64 -4.67 1.58
N TYR A 73 8.35 -5.76 0.89
CA TYR A 73 7.08 -6.01 0.22
C TYR A 73 6.32 -7.10 0.95
N VAL A 74 5.06 -6.84 1.30
CA VAL A 74 4.16 -7.83 1.91
C VAL A 74 2.84 -7.90 1.15
N VAL A 75 2.16 -9.04 1.26
CA VAL A 75 0.83 -9.22 0.67
C VAL A 75 -0.22 -8.75 1.66
N GLY A 76 -1.09 -7.85 1.21
CA GLY A 76 -2.24 -7.35 1.96
C GLY A 76 -3.56 -7.54 1.22
N TYR A 77 -4.64 -7.07 1.84
CA TYR A 77 -5.98 -7.03 1.22
C TYR A 77 -6.54 -5.62 1.27
N SER A 78 -6.99 -5.07 0.14
CA SER A 78 -7.87 -3.90 0.17
C SER A 78 -9.25 -4.27 0.70
N VAL A 79 -9.93 -3.32 1.30
CA VAL A 79 -11.28 -3.49 1.86
C VAL A 79 -12.25 -2.53 1.19
N ASP A 80 -11.94 -1.24 1.22
CA ASP A 80 -12.71 -0.20 0.55
C ASP A 80 -11.83 0.97 0.15
N ILE A 81 -12.32 1.77 -0.79
CA ILE A 81 -11.65 2.92 -1.35
C ILE A 81 -12.64 4.09 -1.48
N SER A 82 -12.11 5.30 -1.44
CA SER A 82 -12.81 6.56 -1.70
C SER A 82 -11.92 7.46 -2.54
N SER A 83 -12.36 8.67 -2.87
CA SER A 83 -11.51 9.63 -3.59
C SER A 83 -10.31 10.12 -2.77
N SER A 84 -10.36 10.08 -1.43
CA SER A 84 -9.32 10.64 -0.56
C SER A 84 -8.48 9.61 0.18
N GLY A 85 -8.81 8.33 0.05
CA GLY A 85 -8.08 7.30 0.77
C GLY A 85 -8.67 5.90 0.65
N ILE A 86 -7.97 4.96 1.27
CA ILE A 86 -8.20 3.53 1.15
C ILE A 86 -8.10 2.85 2.53
N ARG A 87 -8.84 1.77 2.69
CA ARG A 87 -8.73 0.87 3.84
C ARG A 87 -8.19 -0.47 3.38
N PHE A 88 -7.18 -0.98 4.07
CA PHE A 88 -6.55 -2.26 3.76
C PHE A 88 -6.16 -3.03 5.03
N LEU A 89 -5.88 -4.31 4.87
CA LEU A 89 -5.40 -5.21 5.91
C LEU A 89 -3.91 -5.45 5.73
N HIS A 90 -3.19 -5.42 6.85
CA HIS A 90 -1.75 -5.64 6.97
C HIS A 90 -1.47 -6.73 8.00
N ASP A 91 -0.35 -7.43 7.88
CA ASP A 91 0.05 -8.52 8.80
C ASP A 91 0.74 -8.01 10.08
N THR A 92 1.24 -6.78 10.02
CA THR A 92 1.94 -6.09 11.11
C THR A 92 1.36 -4.70 11.31
N GLU A 93 1.56 -4.13 12.48
CA GLU A 93 1.12 -2.77 12.78
C GLU A 93 1.83 -1.73 11.91
N LEU A 94 1.07 -0.73 11.45
CA LEU A 94 1.58 0.51 10.87
C LEU A 94 1.13 1.69 11.75
N TYR A 95 1.98 2.70 11.89
CA TYR A 95 1.74 3.82 12.78
C TYR A 95 1.22 5.05 12.01
N PRO A 96 0.36 5.89 12.62
CA PRO A 96 -0.06 7.14 12.01
C PRO A 96 1.12 8.01 11.59
N GLY A 97 1.04 8.61 10.40
CA GLY A 97 2.12 9.38 9.77
C GLY A 97 3.10 8.54 8.96
N GLU A 98 3.07 7.21 9.06
CA GLU A 98 3.85 6.37 8.16
C GLU A 98 3.38 6.46 6.72
N GLN A 99 4.31 6.37 5.77
CA GLN A 99 4.01 6.27 4.35
C GLN A 99 4.21 4.85 3.87
N VAL A 100 3.25 4.39 3.07
CA VAL A 100 3.33 3.10 2.38
C VAL A 100 2.94 3.28 0.93
N THR A 101 3.47 2.43 0.07
CA THR A 101 3.00 2.34 -1.30
C THR A 101 2.17 1.07 -1.47
N LEU A 102 0.94 1.24 -1.93
CA LEU A 102 0.02 0.17 -2.28
C LEU A 102 0.07 -0.09 -3.77
N TRP A 103 0.30 -1.34 -4.15
CA TRP A 103 0.29 -1.78 -5.54
C TRP A 103 -0.99 -2.58 -5.77
N THR A 104 -1.87 -2.01 -6.57
CA THR A 104 -3.14 -2.63 -6.98
C THR A 104 -3.03 -3.11 -8.42
N SER A 105 -3.98 -3.92 -8.91
CA SER A 105 -3.97 -4.35 -10.32
C SER A 105 -4.08 -3.18 -11.31
N ALA A 106 -4.58 -2.03 -10.86
CA ALA A 106 -4.80 -0.86 -11.70
C ALA A 106 -3.64 0.15 -11.63
N GLN A 107 -3.09 0.38 -10.43
CA GLN A 107 -2.14 1.46 -10.19
C GLN A 107 -1.35 1.28 -8.89
N ARG A 108 -0.24 2.03 -8.80
CA ARG A 108 0.56 2.25 -7.59
C ARG A 108 0.07 3.52 -6.89
N LEU A 109 -0.15 3.46 -5.58
CA LEU A 109 -0.67 4.57 -4.78
C LEU A 109 0.21 4.75 -3.55
N THR A 110 0.74 5.95 -3.32
CA THR A 110 1.39 6.28 -2.05
C THR A 110 0.36 6.87 -1.10
N CYS A 111 0.37 6.38 0.13
CA CYS A 111 -0.61 6.76 1.14
C CYS A 111 0.07 7.05 2.47
N THR A 112 -0.49 8.00 3.22
CA THR A 112 -0.14 8.22 4.61
C THR A 112 -1.12 7.47 5.51
N VAL A 113 -0.60 6.72 6.47
CA VAL A 113 -1.38 6.01 7.48
C VAL A 113 -2.01 7.03 8.42
N ILE A 114 -3.33 6.97 8.58
CA ILE A 114 -4.09 7.86 9.46
C ILE A 114 -4.54 7.12 10.72
N ARG A 115 -4.85 5.83 10.59
CA ARG A 115 -5.26 4.99 11.72
C ARG A 115 -4.84 3.55 11.51
N CYS A 116 -4.61 2.86 12.62
CA CYS A 116 -4.37 1.44 12.68
C CYS A 116 -5.26 0.83 13.77
N ARG A 117 -5.92 -0.28 13.47
CA ARG A 117 -6.72 -1.05 14.42
C ARG A 117 -6.27 -2.50 14.36
N ARG A 118 -5.77 -3.02 15.47
CA ARG A 118 -5.50 -4.45 15.61
C ARG A 118 -6.80 -5.24 15.61
N LEU A 119 -6.88 -6.29 14.79
CA LEU A 119 -8.01 -7.21 14.73
C LEU A 119 -7.66 -8.55 15.39
N ASN A 120 -6.45 -9.05 15.14
CA ASN A 120 -5.86 -10.21 15.83
C ASN A 120 -4.32 -10.09 15.84
N GLU A 121 -3.58 -11.18 15.99
CA GLU A 121 -2.10 -11.16 16.03
C GLU A 121 -1.43 -10.89 14.69
N LEU A 122 -2.07 -11.27 13.58
CA LEU A 122 -1.53 -11.16 12.22
C LEU A 122 -2.49 -10.43 11.29
N CYS A 123 -3.32 -9.53 11.83
CA CYS A 123 -4.26 -8.75 11.04
C CYS A 123 -4.52 -7.40 11.70
N TYR A 124 -4.11 -6.37 10.98
CA TYR A 124 -4.27 -4.97 11.34
C TYR A 124 -5.07 -4.29 10.23
N GLU A 125 -6.16 -3.64 10.60
CA GLU A 125 -6.91 -2.78 9.70
C GLU A 125 -6.27 -1.40 9.67
N ILE A 126 -5.83 -0.99 8.49
CA ILE A 126 -5.17 0.29 8.26
C ILE A 126 -6.11 1.19 7.45
N GLY A 127 -6.32 2.39 7.97
CA GLY A 127 -6.94 3.48 7.21
C GLY A 127 -5.87 4.48 6.80
N SER A 128 -5.79 4.76 5.50
CA SER A 128 -4.83 5.71 4.94
C SER A 128 -5.51 6.76 4.06
N SER A 129 -4.86 7.91 3.94
CA SER A 129 -5.19 8.95 2.96
C SER A 129 -4.21 8.89 1.80
N PHE A 130 -4.67 9.20 0.60
CA PHE A 130 -3.76 9.38 -0.53
C PHE A 130 -2.88 10.60 -0.28
N ILE A 131 -1.62 10.51 -0.72
CA ILE A 131 -0.78 11.68 -0.88
C ILE A 131 -1.18 12.26 -2.24
N ASP A 132 -1.54 13.54 -2.28
CA ASP A 132 -1.68 14.22 -3.56
C ASP A 132 -0.30 14.19 -4.23
N ASP A 133 -0.16 13.42 -5.31
CA ASP A 133 1.06 13.41 -6.09
C ASP A 133 1.26 14.83 -6.63
N ASP A 134 2.33 15.49 -6.18
CA ASP A 134 2.86 16.65 -6.89
C ASP A 134 3.31 16.14 -8.27
N PRO A 135 2.69 16.59 -9.38
CA PRO A 135 3.02 16.10 -10.72
C PRO A 135 4.47 16.39 -11.15
N SER A 136 5.27 17.08 -10.32
CA SER A 136 6.71 17.28 -10.51
C SER A 136 7.59 16.13 -10.00
N LEU A 137 7.06 15.17 -9.24
CA LEU A 137 7.79 13.97 -8.85
C LEU A 137 7.81 13.00 -10.03
N GLU A 138 8.96 12.92 -10.72
CA GLU A 138 9.18 11.93 -11.77
C GLU A 138 8.82 10.53 -11.24
N ALA A 139 8.08 9.76 -12.06
CA ALA A 139 7.78 8.37 -11.76
C ALA A 139 9.08 7.65 -11.35
N PRO A 140 9.07 6.78 -10.33
CA PRO A 140 10.27 6.06 -9.92
C PRO A 140 10.87 5.38 -11.14
N GLN A 141 12.06 5.82 -11.55
CA GLN A 141 12.77 5.23 -12.68
C GLN A 141 13.02 3.75 -12.33
N ASP A 142 12.52 2.84 -13.17
CA ASP A 142 12.87 1.43 -13.04
C ASP A 142 14.41 1.34 -13.12
N VAL A 143 15.04 0.87 -12.04
CA VAL A 143 16.49 0.61 -12.05
C VAL A 143 16.72 -0.59 -12.97
N GLU A 144 16.91 -0.31 -14.25
CA GLU A 144 17.12 -1.33 -15.27
C GLU A 144 18.53 -1.95 -15.20
N ASN A 145 19.47 -1.35 -14.45
CA ASN A 145 20.83 -1.90 -14.30
C ASN A 145 21.51 -1.50 -12.97
N PRO A 146 21.67 -2.42 -11.99
CA PRO A 146 22.33 -2.11 -10.72
C PRO A 146 23.86 -1.94 -10.82
N GLU A 147 24.47 -2.14 -11.99
CA GLU A 147 25.94 -2.10 -12.15
C GLU A 147 26.51 -0.76 -12.66
N GLN A 148 25.69 0.20 -13.08
CA GLN A 148 26.17 1.51 -13.57
C GLN A 148 26.22 2.63 -12.52
N ASP A 149 25.61 2.45 -11.34
CA ASP A 149 25.56 3.50 -10.29
C ASP A 149 26.84 3.56 -9.42
N ARG A 150 27.88 2.79 -9.78
CA ARG A 150 29.19 2.84 -9.09
C ARG A 150 30.17 3.83 -9.72
N SER A 151 29.88 4.42 -10.87
CA SER A 151 30.86 5.27 -11.59
C SER A 151 30.71 6.79 -11.37
N HIS A 152 29.75 7.27 -10.56
CA HIS A 152 29.56 8.71 -10.32
C HIS A 152 29.78 9.17 -8.87
N ARG A 153 30.41 8.36 -8.01
CA ARG A 153 30.76 8.75 -6.62
C ARG A 153 32.25 9.01 -6.37
N GLY A 154 33.00 9.31 -7.42
CA GLY A 154 34.42 9.60 -7.30
C GLY A 154 34.82 10.72 -8.21
N GLU A 155 34.50 11.96 -7.86
CA GLU A 155 35.34 13.16 -8.04
C GLU A 155 34.61 14.35 -7.38
N ASP A 156 35.38 15.29 -6.83
CA ASP A 156 34.96 16.51 -6.11
C ASP A 156 34.88 16.42 -4.58
N PHE A 157 36.00 16.01 -3.96
CA PHE A 157 36.46 16.63 -2.71
C PHE A 157 37.96 16.92 -2.83
N LEU A 158 38.31 18.06 -3.43
CA LEU A 158 39.53 18.85 -3.16
C LEU A 158 39.54 20.09 -4.07
N ASN A 159 39.06 21.21 -3.55
CA ASN A 159 39.72 22.53 -3.53
C ASN A 159 38.87 23.55 -2.78
#